data_AF-A0A9P7ENT5-F1
#
_entry.id   AF-A0A9P7ENT5-F1
#
_cell.length_a   1.000
_cell.length_b   1.000
_cell.length_c   1.000
_cell.angle_alpha   90.00
_cell.angle_beta   90.00
_cell.angle_gamma   90.00
#
_symmetry.space_group_name_H-M   'P 1'
#
loop_
_entity.id
_entity.type
_entity.pdbx_description
1 polymer ?
#
loop_
_entity_poly.entity_id
_entity_poly.type
_entity_poly.pdbx_seq_one_letter_code
_entity_poly.pdbx_strand_id
1 'polypeptide(L)'
;MSSITHWLSDPRMHDYLAIVKGARNGFVYGVKVRFPHALIMAILFGRGDWKSRLLVIYKATKQHAFNLAKFVSLYKILLLLQRKANGGKQRNADTFVAGLLGGYVVFGDRSAVNEQIVLYVVSRVIASFMPRTGSPYSKVPAGASGSVVRPIPPDPRYFSVFAALSWGAVMWLFQHRGEAIQPGMFNSMTYLYRDSEVWTDLRTLLWHNT
;
A
#
# COMPACT_ATOMS: atom_id res chain seq x y z
N MET A 1 -2.86 41.31 3.30
CA MET A 1 -2.72 39.86 3.08
C MET A 1 -2.59 39.62 1.58
N SER A 2 -1.68 38.76 1.11
CA SER A 2 -1.41 38.65 -0.34
C SER A 2 -2.61 38.05 -1.08
N SER A 3 -2.84 38.46 -2.34
CA SER A 3 -3.96 38.00 -3.18
C SER A 3 -4.02 36.47 -3.32
N ILE A 4 -2.86 35.80 -3.17
CA ILE A 4 -2.72 34.34 -3.18
C ILE A 4 -3.36 33.70 -1.94
N THR A 5 -3.20 34.32 -0.77
CA THR A 5 -3.76 33.79 0.49
C THR A 5 -5.29 33.84 0.48
N HIS A 6 -5.87 34.87 -0.15
CA HIS A 6 -7.33 34.99 -0.32
C HIS A 6 -7.88 33.92 -1.27
N TRP A 7 -7.20 33.68 -2.40
CA TRP A 7 -7.58 32.64 -3.36
C TRP A 7 -7.50 31.21 -2.79
N LEU A 8 -6.48 30.93 -1.95
CA LEU A 8 -6.34 29.66 -1.25
C LEU A 8 -7.43 29.40 -0.19
N SER A 9 -8.07 30.46 0.30
CA SER A 9 -9.09 30.40 1.34
C SER A 9 -10.52 30.39 0.78
N ASP A 10 -10.70 30.52 -0.54
CA ASP A 10 -12.01 30.53 -1.19
C ASP A 10 -12.66 29.12 -1.13
N PRO A 11 -13.83 28.96 -0.48
CA PRO A 11 -14.55 27.69 -0.43
C PRO A 11 -14.86 27.10 -1.81
N ARG A 12 -14.98 27.93 -2.86
CA ARG A 12 -15.26 27.48 -4.24
C ARG A 12 -14.08 26.74 -4.86
N MET A 13 -12.85 27.08 -4.45
CA MET A 13 -11.62 26.45 -4.94
C MET A 13 -11.23 25.23 -4.12
N HIS A 14 -11.85 25.02 -2.96
CA HIS A 14 -11.48 23.97 -2.02
C HIS A 14 -11.42 22.58 -2.66
N ASP A 15 -12.45 22.18 -3.41
CA ASP A 15 -12.52 20.85 -4.03
C ASP A 15 -11.42 20.64 -5.09
N TYR A 16 -11.11 21.67 -5.88
CA TYR A 16 -10.06 21.62 -6.90
C TYR A 16 -8.66 21.60 -6.27
N LEU A 17 -8.43 22.44 -5.26
CA LEU A 17 -7.18 22.45 -4.49
C LEU A 17 -6.98 21.14 -3.74
N ALA A 18 -8.06 20.50 -3.27
CA ALA A 18 -8.01 19.19 -2.63
C ALA A 18 -7.60 18.07 -3.60
N ILE A 19 -7.95 18.16 -4.89
CA ILE A 19 -7.45 17.25 -5.94
C ILE A 19 -5.93 17.42 -6.08
N VAL A 20 -5.45 18.65 -6.27
CA VAL A 20 -4.02 18.95 -6.46
C VAL A 20 -3.19 18.53 -5.23
N LYS A 21 -3.65 18.91 -4.03
CA LYS A 21 -3.00 18.52 -2.77
C LYS A 21 -3.03 17.01 -2.56
N GLY A 22 -4.14 16.36 -2.93
CA GLY A 22 -4.27 14.90 -2.93
C GLY A 22 -3.25 14.23 -3.83
N ALA A 23 -3.12 14.69 -5.07
CA ALA A 23 -2.14 14.20 -6.05
C ALA A 23 -0.70 14.32 -5.51
N ARG A 24 -0.35 15.50 -5.00
CA ARG A 24 0.96 15.78 -4.40
C ARG A 24 1.23 14.86 -3.20
N ASN A 25 0.25 14.65 -2.34
CA ASN A 25 0.40 13.76 -1.18
C ASN A 25 0.59 12.31 -1.62
N GLY A 26 -0.19 11.84 -2.60
CA GLY A 26 -0.02 10.50 -3.19
C GLY A 26 1.38 10.31 -3.76
N PHE A 27 1.88 11.30 -4.51
CA PHE A 27 3.23 11.28 -5.07
C PHE A 27 4.30 11.23 -3.97
N VAL A 28 4.27 12.17 -3.02
CA VAL A 28 5.28 12.27 -1.94
C VAL A 28 5.28 11.01 -1.08
N TYR A 29 4.10 10.52 -0.70
CA TYR A 29 3.97 9.29 0.07
C TYR A 29 4.55 8.09 -0.70
N GLY A 30 4.19 7.97 -1.99
CA GLY A 30 4.69 6.90 -2.83
C GLY A 30 6.21 6.89 -2.96
N VAL A 31 6.83 8.05 -3.16
CA VAL A 31 8.30 8.16 -3.18
C VAL A 31 8.89 7.72 -1.83
N LYS A 32 8.37 8.25 -0.71
CA LYS A 32 8.90 7.98 0.63
C LYS A 32 8.86 6.52 1.03
N VAL A 33 7.83 5.78 0.62
CA VAL A 33 7.69 4.35 0.97
C VAL A 33 8.42 3.47 -0.03
N ARG A 34 8.27 3.73 -1.34
CA ARG A 34 8.77 2.82 -2.38
C ARG A 34 10.27 2.89 -2.56
N PHE A 35 10.85 4.09 -2.48
CA PHE A 35 12.28 4.26 -2.73
C PHE A 35 13.14 3.47 -1.74
N PRO A 36 12.96 3.60 -0.40
CA PRO A 36 13.75 2.82 0.55
C PRO A 36 13.57 1.31 0.37
N HIS A 37 12.34 0.86 0.13
CA HIS A 37 12.07 -0.55 -0.12
C HIS A 37 12.81 -1.07 -1.36
N ALA A 38 12.70 -0.37 -2.50
CA ALA A 38 13.38 -0.77 -3.72
C ALA A 38 14.90 -0.72 -3.60
N LEU A 39 15.43 0.24 -2.85
CA LEU A 39 16.86 0.35 -2.56
C LEU A 39 17.37 -0.86 -1.76
N ILE A 40 16.69 -1.21 -0.67
CA ILE A 40 17.06 -2.36 0.16
C ILE A 40 16.98 -3.66 -0.64
N MET A 41 15.90 -3.85 -1.42
CA MET A 41 15.76 -5.03 -2.28
C MET A 41 16.85 -5.12 -3.36
N ALA A 42 17.29 -3.98 -3.91
CA ALA A 42 18.38 -3.96 -4.89
C ALA A 42 19.76 -4.20 -4.27
N ILE A 43 19.95 -3.88 -2.99
CA ILE A 43 21.17 -4.19 -2.24
C ILE A 43 21.22 -5.69 -1.91
N LEU A 44 20.11 -6.24 -1.38
CA LEU A 44 20.05 -7.64 -0.92
C LEU A 44 19.96 -8.65 -2.07
N PHE A 45 19.13 -8.36 -3.07
CA PHE A 45 18.76 -9.33 -4.12
C PHE A 45 18.95 -8.79 -5.55
N GLY A 46 19.48 -7.58 -5.70
CA GLY A 46 19.72 -6.99 -7.02
C GLY A 46 20.84 -7.70 -7.76
N ARG A 47 20.60 -8.03 -9.04
CA ARG A 47 21.60 -8.59 -9.96
C ARG A 47 22.03 -7.53 -10.98
N GLY A 48 23.25 -7.65 -11.49
CA GLY A 48 23.83 -6.73 -12.49
C GLY A 48 24.44 -5.45 -11.90
N ASP A 49 24.86 -4.55 -12.81
CA ASP A 49 25.61 -3.33 -12.48
C ASP A 49 24.77 -2.28 -11.75
N TRP A 50 25.42 -1.40 -10.99
CA TRP A 50 24.78 -0.32 -10.25
C TRP A 50 23.90 0.60 -11.11
N LYS A 51 24.26 0.83 -12.37
CA LYS A 51 23.43 1.61 -13.31
C LYS A 51 22.07 0.95 -13.54
N SER A 52 22.06 -0.36 -13.76
CA SER A 52 20.82 -1.13 -13.99
C SER A 52 19.94 -1.14 -12.73
N ARG A 53 20.54 -1.32 -11.55
CA ARG A 53 19.86 -1.30 -10.26
C ARG A 53 19.21 0.05 -9.99
N LEU A 54 19.94 1.15 -10.18
CA LEU A 54 19.41 2.51 -10.02
C LEU A 54 18.24 2.79 -10.97
N LEU A 55 18.32 2.31 -12.21
CA LEU A 55 17.23 2.46 -13.17
C LEU A 55 15.98 1.69 -12.72
N VAL A 56 16.14 0.48 -12.19
CA VAL A 56 15.03 -0.32 -11.66
C VAL A 56 14.39 0.37 -10.44
N ILE A 57 15.20 0.86 -9.50
CA ILE A 57 14.73 1.62 -8.32
C ILE A 57 13.95 2.86 -8.76
N TYR A 58 14.51 3.63 -9.69
CA TYR A 58 13.86 4.84 -10.21
C TYR A 58 12.54 4.52 -10.90
N LYS A 59 12.51 3.53 -11.81
CA LYS A 59 11.29 3.13 -12.53
C LYS A 59 10.21 2.65 -11.56
N ALA A 60 10.55 1.79 -10.61
CA ALA A 60 9.61 1.27 -9.62
C ALA A 60 9.06 2.37 -8.70
N THR A 61 9.92 3.29 -8.25
CA THR A 61 9.53 4.43 -7.41
C THR A 61 8.63 5.40 -8.17
N LYS A 62 9.02 5.76 -9.39
CA LYS A 62 8.25 6.62 -10.29
C LYS A 62 6.87 6.02 -10.54
N GLN A 63 6.80 4.76 -10.95
CA GLN A 63 5.53 4.08 -11.22
C GLN A 63 4.62 4.10 -9.99
N HIS A 64 5.14 3.74 -8.82
CA HIS A 64 4.34 3.72 -7.59
C HIS A 64 3.82 5.12 -7.21
N ALA A 65 4.69 6.13 -7.22
CA ALA A 65 4.34 7.51 -6.85
C ALA A 65 3.32 8.12 -7.81
N PHE A 66 3.52 7.93 -9.13
CA PHE A 66 2.57 8.42 -10.13
C PHE A 66 1.24 7.66 -10.10
N ASN A 67 1.24 6.36 -9.84
CA ASN A 67 -0.01 5.60 -9.71
C ASN A 67 -0.82 6.09 -8.51
N LEU A 68 -0.19 6.30 -7.36
CA LEU A 68 -0.87 6.88 -6.19
C LEU A 68 -1.41 8.29 -6.48
N ALA A 69 -0.62 9.15 -7.13
CA ALA A 69 -1.06 10.49 -7.50
C ALA A 69 -2.26 10.44 -8.47
N LYS A 70 -2.19 9.61 -9.51
CA LYS A 70 -3.28 9.40 -10.50
C LYS A 70 -4.54 8.89 -9.82
N PHE A 71 -4.42 7.87 -8.96
CA PHE A 71 -5.57 7.29 -8.26
C PHE A 71 -6.27 8.32 -7.38
N VAL A 72 -5.51 9.04 -6.53
CA VAL A 72 -6.11 10.05 -5.64
C VAL A 72 -6.77 11.19 -6.43
N SER A 73 -6.14 11.64 -7.52
CA SER A 73 -6.73 12.65 -8.40
C SER A 73 -8.02 12.16 -9.03
N LEU A 74 -7.99 10.99 -9.67
CA LEU A 74 -9.13 10.42 -10.37
C LEU A 74 -10.28 10.14 -9.40
N TYR A 75 -10.00 9.54 -8.24
CA TYR A 75 -10.97 9.31 -7.18
C TYR A 75 -11.69 10.60 -6.75
N LYS A 76 -10.92 11.67 -6.49
CA LYS A 76 -11.50 12.96 -6.08
C LYS A 76 -12.27 13.65 -7.20
N ILE A 77 -11.81 13.54 -8.45
CA ILE A 77 -12.53 14.05 -9.62
C ILE A 77 -13.88 13.34 -9.76
N LEU A 78 -13.89 12.00 -9.68
CA LEU A 78 -15.12 11.20 -9.76
C LEU A 78 -16.09 11.56 -8.63
N LEU A 79 -15.62 11.69 -7.39
CA LEU A 79 -16.44 12.15 -6.28
C LEU A 79 -17.03 13.55 -6.50
N LEU A 80 -16.23 14.48 -7.04
CA LEU A 80 -16.70 15.83 -7.35
C LEU A 80 -17.79 15.81 -8.43
N LEU A 81 -17.59 15.01 -9.48
CA LEU A 81 -18.58 14.83 -10.55
C LEU A 81 -19.87 14.20 -10.01
N GLN A 82 -19.78 13.14 -9.21
CA GLN A 82 -20.92 12.46 -8.61
C GLN A 82 -21.69 13.39 -7.66
N ARG A 83 -20.97 14.17 -6.83
CA ARG A 83 -21.58 15.17 -5.95
C ARG A 83 -22.31 16.26 -6.74
N LYS A 84 -21.71 16.78 -7.82
CA LYS A 84 -22.34 17.77 -8.70
C LYS A 84 -23.58 17.21 -9.39
N ALA A 85 -23.52 15.97 -9.86
CA ALA A 85 -24.66 15.29 -10.47
C ALA A 85 -25.80 15.01 -9.47
N ASN A 86 -25.48 14.85 -8.19
CA ASN A 86 -26.44 14.56 -7.12
C ASN A 86 -26.81 15.80 -6.28
N GLY A 87 -26.95 16.97 -6.92
CA GLY A 87 -27.43 18.20 -6.27
C GLY A 87 -26.55 18.69 -5.12
N GLY A 88 -25.25 18.42 -5.16
CA GLY A 88 -24.28 18.84 -4.14
C GLY A 88 -24.11 17.85 -2.98
N LYS A 89 -24.85 16.73 -2.95
CA LYS A 89 -24.77 15.74 -1.86
C LYS A 89 -24.00 14.50 -2.28
N GLN A 90 -23.13 14.00 -1.41
CA GLN A 90 -22.41 12.74 -1.63
C GLN A 90 -23.24 11.56 -1.15
N ARG A 91 -23.37 10.51 -1.97
CA ARG A 91 -24.07 9.26 -1.62
C ARG A 91 -23.08 8.24 -1.07
N ASN A 92 -23.58 7.27 -0.30
CA ASN A 92 -22.75 6.20 0.26
C ASN A 92 -22.04 5.37 -0.82
N ALA A 93 -22.73 5.07 -1.93
CA ALA A 93 -22.15 4.30 -3.04
C ALA A 93 -21.09 5.07 -3.83
N ASP A 94 -21.02 6.40 -3.69
CA ASP A 94 -20.17 7.20 -4.57
C ASP A 94 -18.68 6.90 -4.36
N THR A 95 -18.28 6.66 -3.11
CA THR A 95 -16.90 6.27 -2.75
C THR A 95 -16.52 4.91 -3.30
N PHE A 96 -17.46 3.96 -3.29
CA PHE A 96 -17.25 2.63 -3.85
C PHE A 96 -17.06 2.71 -5.37
N VAL A 97 -17.94 3.40 -6.09
CA VAL A 97 -17.86 3.54 -7.56
C VAL A 97 -16.60 4.31 -7.97
N ALA A 98 -16.28 5.42 -7.29
CA ALA A 98 -15.06 6.17 -7.57
C ALA A 98 -13.80 5.33 -7.32
N GLY A 99 -13.80 4.52 -6.24
CA GLY A 99 -12.72 3.60 -5.93
C GLY A 99 -12.58 2.48 -6.95
N LEU A 100 -13.69 1.90 -7.40
CA LEU A 100 -13.76 0.84 -8.41
C LEU A 100 -13.18 1.32 -9.74
N LEU A 101 -13.69 2.43 -10.26
CA LEU A 101 -13.25 3.01 -11.54
C LEU A 101 -11.80 3.47 -11.47
N GLY A 102 -11.43 4.17 -10.39
CA GLY A 102 -10.06 4.61 -10.17
C GLY A 102 -9.09 3.43 -10.06
N GLY A 103 -9.50 2.37 -9.38
CA GLY A 103 -8.71 1.16 -9.20
C GLY A 103 -8.45 0.45 -10.52
N TYR A 104 -9.50 0.26 -11.32
CA TYR A 104 -9.41 -0.36 -12.64
C TYR A 104 -8.49 0.43 -13.58
N VAL A 105 -8.68 1.76 -13.68
CA VAL A 105 -7.91 2.60 -14.61
C VAL A 105 -6.44 2.72 -14.22
N VAL A 106 -6.12 2.75 -12.92
CA VAL A 106 -4.75 3.05 -12.46
C VAL A 106 -3.95 1.79 -12.15
N PHE A 107 -4.60 0.75 -11.63
CA PHE A 107 -3.95 -0.48 -11.16
C PHE A 107 -4.32 -1.72 -11.99
N GLY A 108 -5.15 -1.58 -13.04
CA GLY A 108 -5.54 -2.69 -13.92
C GLY A 108 -4.39 -3.30 -14.72
N ASP A 109 -3.39 -2.49 -15.10
CA ASP A 109 -2.20 -2.99 -15.77
C ASP A 109 -1.33 -3.79 -14.80
N ARG A 110 -1.01 -5.03 -15.16
CA ARG A 110 -0.15 -5.88 -14.33
C ARG A 110 1.30 -5.40 -14.38
N SER A 111 1.81 -4.98 -13.23
CA SER A 111 3.23 -4.74 -12.99
C SER A 111 3.60 -5.22 -11.58
N ALA A 112 4.88 -5.49 -11.32
CA ALA A 112 5.32 -5.90 -9.98
C ALA A 112 4.98 -4.85 -8.89
N VAL A 113 4.88 -3.57 -9.26
CA VAL A 113 4.45 -2.48 -8.37
C VAL A 113 2.94 -2.56 -8.12
N ASN A 114 2.13 -2.67 -9.18
CA ASN A 114 0.67 -2.72 -9.06
C ASN A 114 0.22 -3.98 -8.32
N GLU A 115 0.83 -5.13 -8.63
CA GLU A 115 0.56 -6.40 -7.96
C GLU A 115 0.79 -6.29 -6.45
N GLN A 116 1.89 -5.64 -6.02
CA GLN A 116 2.14 -5.40 -4.59
C GLN A 116 1.11 -4.48 -3.94
N ILE A 117 0.68 -3.41 -4.63
CA ILE A 117 -0.37 -2.51 -4.11
C ILE A 117 -1.70 -3.26 -3.98
N VAL A 118 -2.09 -4.02 -5.00
CA VAL A 118 -3.37 -4.76 -5.03
C VAL A 118 -3.38 -5.83 -3.95
N LEU A 119 -2.31 -6.62 -3.81
CA LEU A 119 -2.18 -7.60 -2.72
C LEU A 119 -2.23 -6.94 -1.35
N TYR A 120 -1.59 -5.78 -1.19
CA TYR A 120 -1.67 -4.99 0.05
C TYR A 120 -3.12 -4.58 0.35
N VAL A 121 -3.86 -4.06 -0.64
CA VAL A 121 -5.25 -3.64 -0.46
C VAL A 121 -6.15 -4.83 -0.16
N VAL A 122 -6.06 -5.92 -0.93
CA VAL A 122 -6.83 -7.14 -0.71
C VAL A 122 -6.60 -7.70 0.70
N SER A 123 -5.35 -7.79 1.14
CA SER A 123 -5.04 -8.31 2.47
C SER A 123 -5.71 -7.46 3.57
N ARG A 124 -5.73 -6.14 3.42
CA ARG A 124 -6.38 -5.20 4.36
C ARG A 124 -7.90 -5.27 4.30
N VAL A 125 -8.49 -5.47 3.12
CA VAL A 125 -9.93 -5.64 2.95
C VAL A 125 -10.39 -6.96 3.56
N ILE A 126 -9.69 -8.07 3.32
CA ILE A 126 -10.02 -9.37 3.92
C ILE A 126 -9.87 -9.29 5.44
N ALA A 127 -8.76 -8.74 5.94
CA ALA A 127 -8.57 -8.51 7.36
C ALA A 127 -9.58 -7.50 7.97
N SER A 128 -10.33 -6.75 7.15
CA SER A 128 -11.36 -5.83 7.64
C SER A 128 -12.54 -6.57 8.27
N PHE A 129 -12.87 -7.76 7.77
CA PHE A 129 -13.98 -8.62 8.22
C PHE A 129 -13.71 -9.34 9.54
N MET A 130 -12.47 -9.31 10.04
CA MET A 130 -12.12 -9.92 11.31
C MET A 130 -12.75 -9.15 12.48
N PRO A 131 -13.31 -9.85 13.48
CA PRO A 131 -13.83 -9.21 14.70
C PRO A 131 -12.81 -8.27 15.35
N ARG A 132 -13.29 -7.13 15.81
CA ARG A 132 -12.48 -6.10 16.48
C ARG A 132 -12.54 -6.28 17.99
N THR A 133 -11.47 -5.86 18.67
CA THR A 133 -11.50 -5.87 20.14
C THR A 133 -12.65 -4.99 20.63
N GLY A 134 -13.44 -5.48 21.59
CA GLY A 134 -14.47 -4.68 22.25
C GLY A 134 -13.89 -3.69 23.29
N SER A 135 -12.57 -3.62 23.42
CA SER A 135 -11.90 -2.84 24.47
C SER A 135 -11.57 -1.44 23.96
N PRO A 136 -11.95 -0.37 24.68
CA PRO A 136 -11.53 0.97 24.33
C PRO A 136 -10.02 1.06 24.59
N TYR A 137 -9.23 0.93 23.53
CA TYR A 137 -7.84 1.39 23.52
C TYR A 137 -7.84 2.93 23.58
N SER A 138 -8.30 3.52 24.69
CA SER A 138 -8.39 4.96 24.88
C SER A 138 -8.32 5.30 26.36
N LYS A 139 -7.10 5.50 26.85
CA LYS A 139 -6.82 6.32 28.04
C LYS A 139 -6.83 7.81 27.67
N VAL A 140 -7.90 8.31 27.04
CA VAL A 140 -8.05 9.75 26.72
C VAL A 140 -9.49 10.17 27.03
N PRO A 141 -9.73 11.31 27.72
CA PRO A 141 -11.07 11.71 28.17
C PRO A 141 -12.05 11.86 27.00
N ALA A 142 -13.27 11.37 27.20
CA ALA A 142 -14.40 11.54 26.31
C ALA A 142 -14.83 13.02 26.27
N GLY A 143 -14.20 13.82 25.41
CA GLY A 143 -14.54 15.24 25.28
C GLY A 143 -14.02 15.94 24.03
N ALA A 144 -13.23 15.28 23.16
CA ALA A 144 -12.80 15.88 21.90
C ALA A 144 -13.89 15.68 20.83
N SER A 145 -14.85 16.60 20.81
CA SER A 145 -15.88 16.76 19.79
C SER A 145 -15.23 17.02 18.42
N GLY A 146 -15.06 15.95 17.66
CA GLY A 146 -14.60 15.95 16.28
C GLY A 146 -14.52 14.52 15.79
N SER A 147 -15.13 14.24 14.64
CA SER A 147 -15.38 12.93 14.01
C SER A 147 -14.11 12.15 13.59
N VAL A 148 -13.16 11.97 14.50
CA VAL A 148 -11.95 11.20 14.27
C VAL A 148 -12.32 9.71 14.36
N VAL A 149 -12.57 9.08 13.21
CA VAL A 149 -12.68 7.63 13.11
C VAL A 149 -11.33 7.03 13.54
N ARG A 150 -11.31 6.33 14.68
CA ARG A 150 -10.11 5.65 15.19
C ARG A 150 -10.17 4.18 14.79
N PRO A 151 -9.16 3.64 14.08
CA PRO A 151 -9.10 2.22 13.77
C PRO A 151 -9.03 1.39 15.07
N ILE A 152 -9.92 0.42 15.21
CA ILE A 152 -9.91 -0.54 16.32
C ILE A 152 -9.07 -1.76 15.88
N PRO A 153 -8.12 -2.25 16.70
CA PRO A 153 -7.33 -3.41 16.34
C PRO A 153 -8.19 -4.70 16.21
N PRO A 154 -7.74 -5.70 15.43
CA PRO A 154 -8.39 -7.02 15.42
C PRO A 154 -8.29 -7.69 16.80
N ASP A 155 -9.29 -8.50 17.13
CA ASP A 155 -9.26 -9.35 18.32
C ASP A 155 -8.08 -10.35 18.25
N PRO A 156 -7.21 -10.40 19.28
CA PRO A 156 -6.03 -11.26 19.28
C PRO A 156 -6.31 -12.74 19.00
N ARG A 157 -7.48 -13.26 19.43
CA ARG A 157 -7.82 -14.68 19.24
C ARG A 157 -8.04 -14.99 17.77
N TYR A 158 -8.84 -14.16 17.10
CA TYR A 158 -9.11 -14.30 15.67
C TYR A 158 -7.87 -14.00 14.84
N PHE A 159 -7.06 -13.03 15.28
CA PHE A 159 -5.78 -12.73 14.63
C PHE A 159 -4.82 -13.92 14.69
N SER A 160 -4.70 -14.60 15.84
CA SER A 160 -3.84 -15.78 15.97
C SER A 160 -4.26 -16.91 15.03
N VAL A 161 -5.57 -17.19 14.93
CA VAL A 161 -6.09 -18.19 13.99
C VAL A 161 -5.79 -17.79 12.54
N PHE A 162 -6.05 -16.53 12.19
CA PHE A 162 -5.77 -16.00 10.85
C PHE A 162 -4.29 -16.09 10.49
N ALA A 163 -3.41 -15.76 11.45
CA ALA A 163 -1.97 -15.86 11.27
C ALA A 163 -1.53 -17.32 11.06
N ALA A 164 -2.01 -18.26 11.88
CA ALA A 164 -1.69 -19.68 11.77
C ALA A 164 -2.11 -20.26 10.40
N LEU A 165 -3.34 -19.96 9.96
CA LEU A 165 -3.83 -20.41 8.65
C LEU A 165 -3.04 -19.78 7.50
N SER A 166 -2.74 -18.49 7.58
CA SER A 166 -1.98 -17.78 6.54
C SER A 166 -0.57 -18.35 6.39
N TRP A 167 0.11 -18.59 7.52
CA TRP A 167 1.46 -19.17 7.52
C TRP A 167 1.47 -20.63 7.07
N GLY A 168 0.55 -21.46 7.56
CA GLY A 168 0.44 -22.85 7.12
C GLY A 168 0.21 -22.95 5.61
N ALA A 169 -0.70 -22.12 5.07
CA ALA A 169 -0.98 -22.07 3.64
C ALA A 169 0.24 -21.66 2.81
N VAL A 170 0.95 -20.59 3.21
CA VAL A 170 2.07 -20.10 2.41
C VAL A 170 3.28 -21.02 2.45
N MET A 171 3.53 -21.69 3.59
CA MET A 171 4.59 -22.70 3.67
C MET A 171 4.27 -23.91 2.79
N TRP A 172 3.00 -24.36 2.78
CA TRP A 172 2.58 -25.45 1.89
C TRP A 172 2.71 -25.06 0.41
N LEU A 173 2.28 -23.84 0.04
CA LEU A 173 2.45 -23.30 -1.32
C LEU A 173 3.92 -23.19 -1.70
N PHE A 174 4.79 -22.75 -0.79
CA PHE A 174 6.21 -22.60 -1.07
C PHE A 174 6.87 -23.93 -1.43
N GLN A 175 6.47 -25.01 -0.76
CA GLN A 175 6.98 -26.36 -1.03
C GLN A 175 6.38 -26.97 -2.30
N HIS A 176 5.07 -26.86 -2.53
CA HIS A 176 4.37 -27.64 -3.55
C HIS A 176 3.95 -26.85 -4.80
N ARG A 177 3.85 -25.52 -4.71
CA ARG A 177 3.37 -24.60 -5.77
C ARG A 177 4.06 -23.24 -5.71
N GLY A 178 5.39 -23.25 -5.61
CA GLY A 178 6.19 -22.03 -5.42
C GLY A 178 6.02 -21.02 -6.57
N GLU A 179 5.72 -21.50 -7.78
CA GLU A 179 5.45 -20.70 -8.98
C GLU A 179 4.21 -19.79 -8.86
N ALA A 180 3.28 -20.12 -7.96
CA ALA A 180 2.09 -19.31 -7.69
C ALA A 180 2.37 -18.17 -6.69
N ILE A 181 3.52 -18.20 -6.00
CA ILE A 181 3.89 -17.16 -5.02
C ILE A 181 4.47 -15.95 -5.76
N GLN A 182 4.13 -14.77 -5.27
CA GLN A 182 4.67 -13.52 -5.79
C GLN A 182 6.21 -13.53 -5.72
N PRO A 183 6.93 -13.20 -6.81
CA PRO A 183 8.39 -13.42 -6.90
C PRO A 183 9.21 -12.79 -5.76
N GLY A 184 8.77 -11.65 -5.24
CA GLY A 184 9.44 -10.99 -4.10
C GLY A 184 9.40 -11.85 -2.83
N MET A 185 8.24 -12.39 -2.49
CA MET A 185 8.10 -13.29 -1.34
C MET A 185 8.84 -14.61 -1.57
N PHE A 186 8.76 -15.17 -2.78
CA PHE A 186 9.45 -16.42 -3.11
C PHE A 186 10.97 -16.32 -2.96
N ASN A 187 11.57 -15.22 -3.43
CA ASN A 187 13.00 -14.97 -3.26
C ASN A 187 13.39 -14.86 -1.78
N SER A 188 12.61 -14.13 -0.97
CA SER A 188 12.85 -14.03 0.47
C SER A 188 12.74 -15.39 1.16
N MET A 189 11.74 -16.20 0.82
CA MET A 189 11.58 -17.55 1.39
C MET A 189 12.69 -18.49 0.95
N THR A 190 13.15 -18.41 -0.30
CA THR A 190 14.30 -19.19 -0.79
C THR A 190 15.55 -18.86 0.02
N TYR A 191 15.84 -17.58 0.19
CA TYR A 191 16.97 -17.12 1.01
C TYR A 191 16.87 -17.60 2.47
N LEU A 192 15.67 -17.56 3.05
CA LEU A 192 15.46 -17.92 4.45
C LEU A 192 15.45 -19.43 4.73
N TYR A 193 14.94 -20.24 3.80
CA TYR A 193 14.64 -21.65 4.06
C TYR A 193 15.41 -22.64 3.20
N ARG A 194 15.78 -22.29 1.97
CA ARG A 194 16.52 -23.19 1.07
C ARG A 194 18.01 -22.91 1.12
N ASP A 195 18.40 -21.63 1.00
CA ASP A 195 19.82 -21.25 1.02
C ASP A 195 20.43 -21.52 2.41
N SER A 196 19.62 -21.54 3.47
CA SER A 196 20.03 -21.92 4.83
C SER A 196 20.39 -23.40 4.98
N GLU A 197 20.08 -24.27 4.01
CA GLU A 197 20.38 -25.71 4.06
C GLU A 197 21.76 -26.06 3.49
N VAL A 198 22.48 -25.10 2.91
CA VAL A 198 23.75 -25.35 2.20
C VAL A 198 24.87 -24.48 2.78
N TRP A 199 25.94 -25.11 3.29
CA TRP A 199 27.16 -24.42 3.72
C TRP A 199 28.40 -25.28 3.44
N THR A 200 29.54 -24.63 3.19
CA THR A 200 30.82 -25.29 2.94
C THR A 200 31.89 -24.93 3.96
N ASP A 201 31.74 -23.80 4.65
CA ASP A 201 32.68 -23.27 5.66
C ASP A 201 31.97 -22.34 6.67
N LEU A 202 32.70 -21.88 7.70
CA LEU A 202 32.16 -20.97 8.71
C LEU A 202 31.73 -19.61 8.14
N ARG A 203 32.28 -19.21 7.00
CA ARG A 203 31.93 -17.96 6.31
C ARG A 203 30.56 -18.07 5.64
N THR A 204 30.31 -19.18 4.95
CA THR A 204 29.01 -19.50 4.34
C THR A 204 27.93 -19.81 5.38
N LEU A 205 28.34 -20.32 6.55
CA LEU A 205 27.43 -20.55 7.68
C LEU A 205 27.01 -19.25 8.41
N LEU A 206 27.93 -18.31 8.65
CA LEU A 206 27.69 -17.18 9.58
C LEU A 206 27.69 -15.79 8.94
N TRP A 207 28.20 -15.62 7.73
CA TRP A 207 28.34 -14.29 7.11
C TRP A 207 27.63 -14.16 5.77
N HIS A 208 27.99 -14.98 4.77
CA HIS A 208 27.54 -14.77 3.40
C HIS A 208 27.14 -16.07 2.71
N ASN A 209 25.91 -16.12 2.22
CA ASN A 209 25.52 -17.19 1.29
C ASN A 209 26.36 -17.07 0.00
N THR A 210 26.72 -18.21 -0.59
CA THR A 210 27.55 -18.27 -1.80
C THR A 210 26.75 -17.99 -3.06
#